data_AF-A0A140L2P8-F1
#
_entry.id   AF-A0A140L2P8-F1
#
_cell.length_a   1.000
_cell.length_b   1.000
_cell.length_c   1.000
_cell.angle_alpha   90.00
_cell.angle_beta   90.00
_cell.angle_gamma   90.00
#
_symmetry.space_group_name_H-M   'P 1'
#
loop_
_entity.id
_entity.type
_entity.pdbx_description
1 polymer ?
#
loop_
_entity_poly.entity_id
_entity_poly.type
_entity_poly.pdbx_seq_one_letter_code
_entity_poly.pdbx_strand_id
1 'polypeptide(L)' 'MSDRFIHYNGELGLSANGRLLEIIKKVGPEDELIITMDAVESHRAGYILDILRDHGFEVLPKGGHEGEKYHIIAHRKKHN' A
#
# COMPACT_ATOMS: atom_id res chain seq x y z
N MET A 1 10.91 8.28 11.49
CA MET A 1 10.72 7.07 10.67
C MET A 1 9.78 6.17 11.43
N SER A 2 8.53 6.08 11.01
CA SER A 2 7.54 5.19 11.61
C SER A 2 7.00 4.28 10.52
N ASP A 3 7.37 3.02 10.57
CA ASP A 3 6.89 2.00 9.65
C ASP A 3 5.40 1.78 9.86
N ARG A 4 4.60 2.02 8.82
CA ARG A 4 3.14 1.85 8.89
C ARG A 4 2.72 0.62 8.10
N PHE A 5 2.26 -0.37 8.85
CA PHE A 5 1.76 -1.63 8.31
C PHE A 5 0.23 -1.56 8.13
N ILE A 6 -0.24 -1.75 6.91
CA ILE A 6 -1.65 -1.99 6.62
C ILE A 6 -1.81 -3.44 6.20
N HIS A 7 -2.64 -4.18 6.94
CA HIS A 7 -3.12 -5.47 6.50
C HIS A 7 -4.42 -5.24 5.71
N TYR A 8 -4.36 -5.41 4.39
CA TYR A 8 -5.50 -5.33 3.49
C TYR A 8 -6.11 -6.73 3.38
N ASN A 9 -6.92 -7.09 4.37
CA ASN A 9 -7.69 -8.33 4.36
C ASN A 9 -8.99 -8.05 3.59
N GLY A 10 -9.36 -8.91 2.63
CA GLY A 10 -10.44 -8.74 1.64
C GLY A 10 -11.87 -8.43 2.10
N GLU A 11 -12.08 -7.97 3.33
CA GLU A 11 -13.32 -7.34 3.78
C GLU A 11 -13.44 -5.93 3.15
N LEU A 12 -13.74 -5.94 1.86
CA LEU A 12 -13.78 -4.74 1.03
C LEU A 12 -15.15 -4.07 1.08
N GLY A 13 -15.31 -3.20 2.06
CA GLY A 13 -16.25 -2.07 2.01
C GLY A 13 -15.52 -0.75 1.72
N LEU A 14 -16.28 0.30 1.36
CA LEU A 14 -15.86 1.71 1.26
C LEU A 14 -14.89 2.15 2.38
N SER A 15 -14.99 1.52 3.55
CA SER A 15 -14.12 1.70 4.72
C SER A 15 -12.64 1.44 4.45
N ALA A 16 -12.26 0.47 3.60
CA ALA A 16 -10.86 0.16 3.31
C ALA A 16 -10.18 1.29 2.51
N ASN A 17 -10.89 1.86 1.53
CA ASN A 17 -10.40 3.00 0.75
C ASN A 17 -10.31 4.27 1.60
N GLY A 18 -11.29 4.51 2.46
CA GLY A 18 -11.24 5.62 3.42
C GLY A 18 -10.03 5.53 4.34
N ARG A 19 -9.77 4.34 4.90
CA ARG A 19 -8.61 4.09 5.76
C ARG A 19 -7.28 4.21 5.02
N LEU A 20 -7.21 3.75 3.77
CA LEU A 20 -6.04 3.93 2.91
C LEU A 20 -5.74 5.41 2.70
N LEU A 21 -6.75 6.22 2.35
CA LEU A 21 -6.61 7.66 2.17
C LEU A 21 -6.18 8.38 3.46
N GLU A 22 -6.75 8.00 4.60
CA GLU A 22 -6.34 8.55 5.90
C GLU A 22 -4.87 8.23 6.23
N ILE A 23 -4.42 7.02 5.89
CA ILE A 23 -3.04 6.62 6.14
C ILE A 23 -2.11 7.34 5.17
N ILE A 24 -2.43 7.40 3.88
CA ILE A 24 -1.70 8.19 2.87
C ILE A 24 -1.49 9.64 3.34
N LYS A 25 -2.53 10.27 3.91
CA LYS A 25 -2.44 11.64 4.46
C LYS A 25 -1.49 11.75 5.66
N LYS A 26 -1.37 10.70 6.46
CA LYS A 26 -0.56 10.66 7.67
C LYS A 26 0.85 10.08 7.43
N VAL A 27 1.14 9.51 6.26
CA VAL A 27 2.46 9.00 5.88
C VAL A 27 3.32 10.19 5.46
N GLY A 28 4.36 10.45 6.24
CA GLY A 28 5.32 11.51 6.01
C GLY A 28 6.29 11.20 4.86
N PRO A 29 7.16 12.16 4.51
CA PRO A 29 8.16 12.00 3.46
C PRO A 29 9.28 10.98 3.76
N GLU A 30 9.33 10.48 5.00
CA GLU A 30 10.32 9.51 5.48
C GLU A 30 9.66 8.26 6.07
N ASP A 31 8.35 8.09 5.83
CA ASP A 31 7.59 6.95 6.30
C ASP A 31 7.36 5.97 5.15
N GLU A 32 7.41 4.69 5.50
CA GLU A 32 7.14 3.58 4.60
C GLU A 32 5.75 3.02 4.88
N LEU A 33 5.02 2.75 3.81
CA LEU A 33 3.71 2.13 3.82
C LEU A 33 3.83 0.72 3.27
N ILE A 34 3.59 -0.26 4.14
CA ILE A 34 3.65 -1.67 3.78
C ILE A 34 2.22 -2.20 3.75
N ILE A 35 1.74 -2.54 2.57
CA ILE A 35 0.41 -3.10 2.33
C ILE A 35 0.56 -4.59 2.05
N THR A 36 0.03 -5.41 2.93
CA THR A 36 -0.03 -6.87 2.74
C THR A 36 -1.46 -7.25 2.36
N MET A 37 -1.62 -8.01 1.28
CA MET A 37 -2.90 -8.55 0.82
C MET A 37 -2.77 -10.02 0.50
N ASP A 38 -3.89 -10.71 0.30
CA ASP A 38 -3.87 -12.10 -0.14
C ASP A 38 -3.47 -12.21 -1.63
N ALA A 39 -2.78 -13.27 -2.01
CA ALA A 39 -2.40 -13.54 -3.39
C ALA A 39 -3.62 -13.64 -4.33
N VAL A 40 -4.77 -14.12 -3.84
CA VAL A 40 -6.02 -14.15 -4.63
C VAL A 40 -6.54 -12.75 -4.94
N GLU A 41 -6.17 -11.76 -4.13
CA GLU A 41 -6.53 -10.35 -4.31
C GLU A 41 -5.44 -9.53 -5.01
N SER A 42 -4.35 -10.17 -5.46
CA SER A 42 -3.27 -9.52 -6.19
C SER A 42 -3.74 -8.74 -7.43
N HIS A 43 -4.86 -9.13 -8.05
CA HIS A 43 -5.47 -8.35 -9.14
C HIS A 43 -5.91 -6.94 -8.70
N ARG A 44 -6.27 -6.75 -7.42
CA ARG A 44 -6.59 -5.43 -6.85
C ARG A 44 -5.35 -4.60 -6.53
N ALA A 45 -4.17 -5.21 -6.47
CA ALA A 45 -2.91 -4.50 -6.26
C ALA A 45 -2.71 -3.40 -7.31
N GLY A 46 -3.09 -3.64 -8.56
CA GLY A 46 -3.01 -2.66 -9.65
C GLY A 46 -3.74 -1.34 -9.31
N TYR A 47 -4.94 -1.42 -8.74
CA TYR A 47 -5.71 -0.25 -8.34
C TYR A 47 -5.06 0.51 -7.17
N ILE A 48 -4.54 -0.23 -6.18
CA ILE A 48 -3.83 0.37 -5.03
C ILE A 48 -2.53 1.05 -5.50
N LEU A 49 -1.80 0.43 -6.41
CA LEU A 49 -0.60 0.98 -7.03
C LEU A 49 -0.89 2.30 -7.74
N ASP A 50 -2.00 2.37 -8.47
CA ASP A 50 -2.43 3.58 -9.19
C ASP A 50 -2.75 4.73 -8.23
N ILE A 51 -3.54 4.48 -7.17
CA ILE A 51 -3.83 5.47 -6.12
C ILE A 51 -2.54 5.99 -5.49
N LEU A 52 -1.63 5.09 -5.12
CA LEU A 52 -0.38 5.49 -4.48
C LEU A 52 0.44 6.39 -5.40
N ARG A 53 0.57 6.02 -6.67
CA ARG A 53 1.29 6.82 -7.68
C ARG A 53 0.65 8.18 -7.92
N ASP A 54 -0.68 8.25 -8.00
CA ASP A 54 -1.44 9.50 -8.14
C ASP A 54 -1.16 10.45 -6.95
N HIS A 55 -1.04 9.88 -5.74
CA HIS A 55 -0.70 10.62 -4.53
C HIS A 55 0.81 10.90 -4.33
N GLY A 56 1.65 10.62 -5.32
CA GLY A 56 3.09 10.90 -5.27
C GLY A 56 3.89 9.91 -4.43
N PHE A 57 3.37 8.70 -4.24
CA PHE A 57 4.11 7.58 -3.67
C PHE A 57 4.83 6.81 -4.77
N GLU A 58 6.05 6.42 -4.48
CA GLU A 58 6.81 5.47 -5.27
C GLU A 58 6.62 4.08 -4.68
N VAL A 59 6.28 3.13 -5.54
CA VAL A 59 5.91 1.79 -5.11
C VAL A 59 6.96 0.80 -5.58
N LEU A 60 7.52 0.09 -4.62
CA LEU A 60 8.49 -0.97 -4.82
C LEU A 60 7.75 -2.31 -4.69
N PRO A 61 7.52 -3.03 -5.81
CA PRO A 61 6.94 -4.37 -5.74
C PRO A 61 7.98 -5.31 -5.13
N LYS A 62 7.84 -5.61 -3.84
CA LYS A 62 8.60 -6.69 -3.21
C LYS A 62 7.83 -7.98 -3.47
N GLY A 63 8.10 -8.61 -4.60
CA GLY A 63 7.47 -9.85 -5.03
C GLY A 63 7.74 -10.98 -4.03
N GLY A 64 6.87 -11.11 -3.03
CA GLY A 64 6.86 -12.21 -2.08
C GLY A 64 6.25 -13.44 -2.73
N HIS A 65 7.10 -14.30 -3.29
CA HIS A 65 6.75 -15.68 -3.63
C HIS A 65 6.70 -16.51 -2.32
N GLU A 66 5.95 -16.04 -1.32
CA GLU A 66 5.68 -16.78 -0.08
C GLU A 66 4.20 -17.17 -0.06
N GLY A 67 3.84 -18.05 -1.00
CA GLY A 67 2.66 -18.93 -0.99
C GLY A 67 1.28 -18.29 -1.13
N GLU A 68 0.96 -17.30 -0.30
CA GLU A 68 -0.42 -16.87 -0.05
C GLU A 68 -0.57 -15.34 0.15
N LYS A 69 0.54 -14.60 0.36
CA LYS A 69 0.47 -13.15 0.63
C LYS A 69 1.28 -12.33 -0.36
N TYR A 70 0.68 -11.24 -0.82
CA TYR A 70 1.28 -10.24 -1.67
C TYR A 70 1.61 -8.99 -0.86
N HIS A 71 2.86 -8.51 -0.96
CA HIS A 71 3.34 -7.35 -0.22
C HIS A 71 3.68 -6.21 -1.18
N ILE A 72 3.14 -5.04 -0.89
CA ILE A 72 3.41 -3.79 -1.61
C ILE A 72 4.09 -2.84 -0.64
N ILE A 73 5.26 -2.35 -1.01
CA ILE A 73 5.99 -1.36 -0.22
C ILE A 73 5.92 -0.05 -0.97
N ALA A 74 5.35 0.98 -0.37
CA ALA A 74 5.26 2.31 -0.95
C ALA A 74 5.90 3.34 -0.03
N HIS A 75 6.70 4.22 -0.59
CA HIS A 75 7.31 5.34 0.13
C HIS A 75 6.96 6.64 -0.59
N ARG A 76 6.90 7.74 0.16
CA ARG A 76 6.62 9.04 -0.47
C ARG A 76 7.81 9.40 -1.36
N LYS A 77 7.54 9.78 -2.61
CA LYS A 77 8.60 10.24 -3.51
C LYS A 77 9.12 11.56 -2.93
N LYS A 78 10.33 11.58 -2.39
CA LYS A 78 11.01 12.84 -2.05
C LYS A 78 11.18 13.59 -3.37
N HIS A 79 10.40 14.66 -3.56
CA HIS A 79 10.69 15.66 -4.58
C HIS A 79 11.99 16.31 -4.12
N ASN A 80 13.10 15.93 -4.74
CA ASN A 80 14.40 16.56 -4.55
C ASN A 80 14.51 17.76 -5.47
#